data_AF-J4I1M8-F1
#
_entry.id   AF-J4I1M8-F1
#
_cell.length_a   1.000
_cell.length_b   1.000
_cell.length_c   1.000
_cell.angle_alpha   90.00
_cell.angle_beta   90.00
_cell.angle_gamma   90.00
#
_symmetry.space_group_name_H-M   'P 1'
#
loop_
_entity.id
_entity.type
_entity.pdbx_description
1 polymer ?
#
loop_
_entity_poly.entity_id
_entity_poly.type
_entity_poly.pdbx_seq_one_letter_code
_entity_poly.pdbx_strand_id
1 'polypeptide(L)'
;MFARSVVAALVALPYFAHFTLAQTCARSYTVQEGDDCNSISAAHNSSTYQLATVNSGTVNSDCSNLVPGESLCLGWVGSDCSNTYVVDLGDDCDTIASTFNINTTLLYENNPNIDSSCDNIYVGEVLCVANDVDVPVAGSASSAPVSTVPASTPVSSTPASTPASSIPTSTPSTASSAPAPTSTATDGSEDDGDDDDDDDGDDSDLPFCDEL
;
A
#
# COMPACT_ATOMS: atom_id res chain seq x y z
N MET A 1 38.46 4.20 70.88
CA MET A 1 37.02 4.49 70.73
C MET A 1 36.83 5.22 69.41
N PHE A 2 35.72 4.97 68.70
CA PHE A 2 35.29 5.54 67.41
C PHE A 2 35.72 4.77 66.14
N ALA A 3 35.05 3.64 65.89
CA ALA A 3 34.89 3.11 64.55
C ALA A 3 33.60 3.70 63.95
N ARG A 4 33.70 4.33 62.77
CA ARG A 4 32.55 4.87 62.02
C ARG A 4 32.12 3.82 61.00
N SER A 5 30.95 3.22 61.20
CA SER A 5 30.33 2.33 60.23
C SER A 5 29.60 3.15 59.17
N VAL A 6 29.97 2.96 57.90
CA VAL A 6 29.21 3.46 56.75
C VAL A 6 28.37 2.29 56.24
N VAL A 7 27.05 2.38 56.40
CA VAL A 7 26.09 1.43 55.82
C VAL A 7 25.74 1.93 54.43
N ALA A 8 26.22 1.23 53.40
CA ALA A 8 25.82 1.48 52.02
C ALA A 8 24.49 0.76 51.75
N ALA A 9 23.44 1.52 51.47
CA ALA A 9 22.16 0.98 51.03
C ALA A 9 22.24 0.65 49.53
N LEU A 10 22.22 -0.63 49.19
CA LEU A 10 22.10 -1.12 47.81
C LEU A 10 20.64 -0.99 47.37
N VAL A 11 20.35 0.02 46.55
CA VAL A 11 19.05 0.19 45.89
C VAL A 11 19.02 -0.79 44.70
N ALA A 12 18.30 -1.89 44.86
CA ALA A 12 18.03 -2.83 43.76
C ALA A 12 17.08 -2.16 42.76
N LEU A 13 17.61 -1.70 41.63
CA LEU A 13 16.82 -1.23 40.51
C LEU A 13 16.21 -2.44 39.79
N PRO A 14 14.89 -2.46 39.50
CA PRO A 14 14.29 -3.53 38.71
C PRO A 14 14.85 -3.47 37.29
N TYR A 15 15.60 -4.50 36.92
CA TYR A 15 16.06 -4.71 35.55
C TYR A 15 14.85 -5.17 34.73
N PHE A 16 14.14 -4.22 34.12
CA PHE A 16 13.13 -4.55 33.13
C PHE A 16 13.86 -5.15 31.93
N ALA A 17 13.82 -6.48 31.81
CA ALA A 17 14.29 -7.17 30.61
C ALA A 17 13.41 -6.71 29.44
N HIS A 18 13.98 -5.88 28.57
CA HIS A 18 13.34 -5.53 27.31
C HIS A 18 13.37 -6.77 26.43
N PHE A 19 12.23 -7.45 26.31
CA PHE A 19 12.05 -8.51 25.33
C PHE A 19 11.92 -7.87 23.95
N THR A 20 13.04 -7.75 23.23
CA THR A 20 13.00 -7.48 21.79
C THR A 20 12.51 -8.76 21.11
N LEU A 21 11.24 -8.80 20.71
CA LEU A 21 10.76 -9.85 19.83
C LEU A 21 11.46 -9.65 18.48
N ALA A 22 12.38 -10.56 18.14
CA ALA A 22 12.93 -10.59 16.78
C ALA A 22 11.76 -10.83 15.82
N GLN A 23 11.61 -9.95 14.82
CA GLN A 23 10.62 -10.09 13.76
C GLN A 23 10.78 -11.48 13.12
N THR A 24 9.72 -12.29 13.15
CA THR A 24 9.76 -13.65 12.59
C THR A 24 9.39 -13.58 11.11
N CYS A 25 10.23 -14.17 10.26
CA CYS A 25 9.93 -14.29 8.85
C CYS A 25 8.69 -15.19 8.63
N ALA A 26 7.69 -14.69 7.91
CA ALA A 26 6.47 -15.43 7.59
C ALA A 26 6.71 -16.44 6.44
N ARG A 27 7.45 -15.99 5.42
CA ARG A 27 7.75 -16.74 4.21
C ARG A 27 9.19 -16.48 3.81
N SER A 28 9.91 -17.52 3.41
CA SER A 28 11.29 -17.43 2.95
C SER A 28 11.44 -17.92 1.52
N TYR A 29 12.41 -17.35 0.82
CA TYR A 29 12.81 -17.76 -0.52
C TYR A 29 14.31 -18.07 -0.55
N THR A 30 14.74 -18.99 -1.42
CA THR A 30 16.16 -19.27 -1.63
C THR A 30 16.56 -18.72 -2.99
N VAL A 31 17.46 -17.73 -2.98
CA VAL A 31 17.94 -17.05 -4.18
C VAL A 31 18.50 -18.05 -5.18
N GLN A 32 18.08 -17.93 -6.43
CA GLN A 32 18.53 -18.69 -7.59
C GLN A 32 19.50 -17.87 -8.44
N GLU A 33 20.19 -18.55 -9.35
CA GLU A 33 21.08 -17.89 -10.30
C GLU A 33 20.27 -17.08 -11.32
N GLY A 34 20.58 -15.79 -11.43
CA GLY A 34 19.89 -14.86 -12.33
C GLY A 34 18.73 -14.08 -11.71
N ASP A 35 18.44 -14.30 -10.43
CA ASP A 35 17.42 -13.54 -9.71
C ASP A 35 17.83 -12.09 -9.45
N ASP A 36 16.82 -11.24 -9.36
CA ASP A 36 16.89 -9.87 -8.86
C ASP A 36 15.69 -9.61 -7.93
N CYS A 37 15.71 -8.51 -7.18
CA CYS A 37 14.61 -8.22 -6.25
C CYS A 37 13.25 -8.09 -6.94
N ASN A 38 13.18 -7.55 -8.16
CA ASN A 38 11.91 -7.36 -8.85
C ASN A 38 11.35 -8.68 -9.34
N SER A 39 12.19 -9.55 -9.94
CA SER A 39 11.75 -10.88 -10.39
C SER A 39 11.32 -11.76 -9.21
N ILE A 40 12.04 -11.73 -8.08
CA ILE A 40 11.64 -12.42 -6.84
C ILE A 40 10.31 -11.85 -6.33
N SER A 41 10.22 -10.52 -6.20
CA SER A 41 9.02 -9.83 -5.71
C SER A 41 7.78 -10.18 -6.54
N ALA A 42 7.91 -10.15 -7.87
CA ALA A 42 6.82 -10.43 -8.79
C ALA A 42 6.39 -11.91 -8.74
N ALA A 43 7.35 -12.83 -8.68
CA ALA A 43 7.08 -14.26 -8.63
C ALA A 43 6.50 -14.73 -7.28
N HIS A 44 6.78 -14.00 -6.19
CA HIS A 44 6.46 -14.43 -4.84
C HIS A 44 5.49 -13.52 -4.08
N ASN A 45 4.85 -12.58 -4.78
CA ASN A 45 3.88 -11.64 -4.20
C ASN A 45 4.44 -10.99 -2.93
N SER A 46 5.58 -10.32 -3.09
CA SER A 46 6.19 -9.48 -2.06
C SER A 46 6.51 -8.16 -2.71
N SER A 47 6.02 -7.03 -2.18
CA SER A 47 6.38 -5.74 -2.76
C SER A 47 7.89 -5.51 -2.66
N THR A 48 8.47 -4.78 -3.61
CA THR A 48 9.91 -4.43 -3.62
C THR A 48 10.30 -3.71 -2.34
N TYR A 49 9.43 -2.81 -1.85
CA TYR A 49 9.57 -2.17 -0.55
C TYR A 49 9.62 -3.17 0.61
N GLN A 50 8.67 -4.11 0.68
CA GLN A 50 8.62 -5.10 1.74
C GLN A 50 9.88 -5.96 1.72
N LEU A 51 10.27 -6.46 0.53
CA LEU A 51 11.46 -7.28 0.35
C LEU A 51 12.73 -6.56 0.81
N ALA A 52 12.90 -5.29 0.42
CA ALA A 52 14.02 -4.47 0.85
C ALA A 52 14.01 -4.23 2.37
N THR A 53 12.83 -3.94 2.94
CA THR A 53 12.68 -3.61 4.36
C THR A 53 13.01 -4.79 5.26
N VAL A 54 12.43 -5.97 4.98
CA VAL A 54 12.62 -7.15 5.83
C VAL A 54 14.03 -7.74 5.74
N ASN A 55 14.79 -7.37 4.71
CA ASN A 55 16.18 -7.80 4.49
C ASN A 55 17.20 -6.65 4.55
N SER A 56 16.83 -5.48 5.07
CA SER A 56 17.67 -4.26 5.08
C SER A 56 19.03 -4.40 5.78
N GLY A 57 19.23 -5.45 6.58
CA GLY A 57 20.53 -5.78 7.19
C GLY A 57 21.46 -6.63 6.30
N THR A 58 20.93 -7.17 5.20
CA THR A 58 21.63 -8.16 4.36
C THR A 58 21.62 -7.78 2.89
N VAL A 59 20.51 -7.23 2.38
CA VAL A 59 20.36 -6.74 0.99
C VAL A 59 20.54 -5.22 0.97
N ASN A 60 21.35 -4.74 0.04
CA ASN A 60 21.59 -3.31 -0.17
C ASN A 60 20.43 -2.65 -0.95
N SER A 61 20.41 -1.31 -0.98
CA SER A 61 19.35 -0.53 -1.63
C SER A 61 19.16 -0.86 -3.11
N ASP A 62 20.23 -1.24 -3.79
CA ASP A 62 20.25 -1.47 -5.23
C ASP A 62 20.01 -2.94 -5.59
N CYS A 63 19.74 -3.78 -4.59
CA CYS A 63 19.59 -5.23 -4.70
C CYS A 63 20.70 -5.93 -5.52
N SER A 64 21.92 -5.41 -5.46
CA SER A 64 23.04 -5.86 -6.29
C SER A 64 23.91 -6.94 -5.64
N ASN A 65 23.60 -7.30 -4.40
CA ASN A 65 24.42 -8.21 -3.58
C ASN A 65 23.75 -9.55 -3.26
N LEU A 66 22.70 -9.93 -4.00
CA LEU A 66 22.08 -11.24 -3.86
C LEU A 66 23.06 -12.37 -4.20
N VAL A 67 23.11 -13.40 -3.37
CA VAL A 67 23.96 -14.57 -3.58
C VAL A 67 23.09 -15.82 -3.76
N PRO A 68 23.24 -16.59 -4.87
CA PRO A 68 22.51 -17.84 -5.04
C PRO A 68 22.73 -18.80 -3.86
N GLY A 69 21.63 -19.39 -3.37
CA GLY A 69 21.59 -20.24 -2.18
C GLY A 69 21.35 -19.51 -0.86
N GLU A 70 21.34 -18.17 -0.86
CA GLU A 70 20.99 -17.37 0.30
C GLU A 70 19.48 -17.42 0.59
N SER A 71 19.09 -17.46 1.87
CA SER A 71 17.70 -17.42 2.30
C SER A 71 17.24 -15.99 2.52
N LEU A 72 16.35 -15.50 1.65
CA LEU A 72 15.75 -14.19 1.72
C LEU A 72 14.39 -14.25 2.44
N CYS A 73 14.10 -13.30 3.31
CA CYS A 73 12.77 -13.18 3.91
C CYS A 73 11.83 -12.44 2.96
N LEU A 74 10.62 -12.94 2.73
CA LEU A 74 9.66 -12.31 1.82
C LEU A 74 8.65 -11.40 2.54
N GLY A 75 8.50 -11.55 3.85
CA GLY A 75 7.54 -10.80 4.67
C GLY A 75 7.62 -11.22 6.14
N TRP A 76 7.15 -10.38 7.06
CA TRP A 76 7.13 -10.70 8.49
C TRP A 76 5.75 -11.18 8.93
N VAL A 77 5.69 -11.99 9.99
CA VAL A 77 4.41 -12.42 10.54
C VAL A 77 3.63 -11.19 11.02
N GLY A 78 2.43 -10.99 10.46
CA GLY A 78 1.57 -9.84 10.75
C GLY A 78 1.87 -8.58 9.92
N SER A 79 2.82 -8.63 9.00
CA SER A 79 3.13 -7.57 8.03
C SER A 79 3.72 -8.22 6.77
N ASP A 80 2.84 -8.86 6.00
CA ASP A 80 3.16 -9.59 4.78
C ASP A 80 2.09 -9.34 3.70
N CYS A 81 2.28 -8.27 2.94
CA CYS A 81 1.39 -7.91 1.85
C CYS A 81 1.47 -8.94 0.72
N SER A 82 0.38 -9.69 0.56
CA SER A 82 0.25 -10.72 -0.49
C SER A 82 -0.49 -10.23 -1.74
N ASN A 83 -1.19 -9.09 -1.67
CA ASN A 83 -1.82 -8.48 -2.84
C ASN A 83 -0.86 -7.48 -3.47
N THR A 84 -0.31 -7.83 -4.62
CA THR A 84 0.78 -7.09 -5.25
C THR A 84 0.50 -6.83 -6.72
N TYR A 85 1.04 -5.73 -7.23
CA TYR A 85 0.94 -5.33 -8.62
C TYR A 85 2.32 -5.00 -9.17
N VAL A 86 2.59 -5.39 -10.42
CA VAL A 86 3.83 -5.04 -11.13
C VAL A 86 3.54 -3.81 -11.98
N VAL A 87 4.26 -2.73 -11.75
CA VAL A 87 4.10 -1.47 -12.48
C VAL A 87 4.39 -1.70 -13.97
N ASP A 88 3.43 -1.32 -14.81
CA ASP A 88 3.50 -1.38 -16.26
C ASP A 88 3.85 -0.01 -16.88
N LEU A 89 4.12 -0.01 -18.18
CA LEU A 89 4.45 1.22 -18.90
C LEU A 89 3.25 2.16 -18.97
N GLY A 90 3.42 3.38 -18.45
CA GLY A 90 2.39 4.42 -18.47
C GLY A 90 1.52 4.48 -17.22
N ASP A 91 1.80 3.64 -16.23
CA ASP A 91 1.14 3.70 -14.94
C ASP A 91 1.59 4.90 -14.10
N ASP A 92 0.68 5.36 -13.25
CA ASP A 92 0.92 6.31 -12.17
C ASP A 92 0.18 5.84 -10.90
N CYS A 93 0.42 6.48 -9.76
CA CYS A 93 -0.22 6.10 -8.51
C CYS A 93 -1.75 6.21 -8.55
N ASP A 94 -2.32 7.18 -9.27
CA ASP A 94 -3.77 7.43 -9.32
C ASP A 94 -4.49 6.34 -10.13
N THR A 95 -3.91 5.97 -11.27
CA THR A 95 -4.41 4.91 -12.17
C THR A 95 -4.29 3.53 -11.52
N ILE A 96 -3.17 3.23 -10.85
CA ILE A 96 -3.00 2.00 -10.08
C ILE A 96 -4.02 1.96 -8.94
N ALA A 97 -4.11 3.00 -8.11
CA ALA A 97 -5.03 3.04 -6.98
C ALA A 97 -6.50 2.86 -7.43
N SER A 98 -6.88 3.51 -8.54
CA SER A 98 -8.22 3.37 -9.13
C SER A 98 -8.50 1.95 -9.63
N THR A 99 -7.51 1.31 -10.27
CA THR A 99 -7.62 -0.06 -10.79
C THR A 99 -7.86 -1.09 -9.68
N PHE A 100 -7.24 -0.90 -8.52
CA PHE A 100 -7.39 -1.77 -7.37
C PHE A 100 -8.47 -1.31 -6.37
N ASN A 101 -9.20 -0.24 -6.70
CA ASN A 101 -10.23 0.35 -5.84
C ASN A 101 -9.71 0.72 -4.43
N ILE A 102 -8.47 1.20 -4.33
CA ILE A 102 -7.84 1.67 -3.08
C ILE A 102 -7.66 3.19 -3.09
N ASN A 103 -7.49 3.78 -1.90
CA ASN A 103 -7.13 5.19 -1.79
C ASN A 103 -5.63 5.35 -2.08
N THR A 104 -5.21 6.42 -2.75
CA THR A 104 -3.78 6.71 -2.97
C THR A 104 -3.00 6.87 -1.67
N THR A 105 -3.62 7.41 -0.61
CA THR A 105 -3.03 7.44 0.74
C THR A 105 -2.67 6.04 1.23
N LEU A 106 -3.56 5.07 1.01
CA LEU A 106 -3.32 3.68 1.39
C LEU A 106 -2.23 3.06 0.52
N LEU A 107 -2.18 3.39 -0.77
CA LEU A 107 -1.10 2.97 -1.66
C LEU A 107 0.26 3.47 -1.13
N TYR A 108 0.34 4.73 -0.69
CA TYR A 108 1.57 5.29 -0.09
C TYR A 108 1.91 4.66 1.27
N GLU A 109 0.91 4.38 2.12
CA GLU A 109 1.13 3.70 3.40
C GLU A 109 1.67 2.27 3.21
N ASN A 110 1.21 1.59 2.17
CA ASN A 110 1.68 0.27 1.77
C ASN A 110 2.99 0.29 0.97
N ASN A 111 3.39 1.42 0.41
CA ASN A 111 4.64 1.58 -0.34
C ASN A 111 5.38 2.87 0.07
N PRO A 112 5.93 2.93 1.30
CA PRO A 112 6.61 4.13 1.82
C PRO A 112 7.86 4.57 1.06
N ASN A 113 8.32 3.80 0.08
CA ASN A 113 9.39 4.19 -0.83
C ASN A 113 8.91 5.11 -1.96
N ILE A 114 7.60 5.18 -2.22
CA ILE A 114 7.04 6.09 -3.21
C ILE A 114 7.06 7.51 -2.63
N ASP A 115 7.56 8.46 -3.42
CA ASP A 115 7.57 9.86 -3.06
C ASP A 115 6.19 10.51 -3.24
N SER A 116 6.04 11.74 -2.74
CA SER A 116 4.76 12.44 -2.79
C SER A 116 4.27 12.79 -4.20
N SER A 117 5.18 12.81 -5.18
CA SER A 117 4.86 13.10 -6.58
C SER A 117 4.55 11.81 -7.37
N CYS A 118 4.88 10.64 -6.82
CA CYS A 118 4.84 9.35 -7.51
C CYS A 118 5.68 9.29 -8.78
N ASP A 119 6.73 10.12 -8.89
CA ASP A 119 7.59 10.17 -10.08
C ASP A 119 8.74 9.17 -10.00
N ASN A 120 8.89 8.47 -8.87
CA ASN A 120 9.99 7.54 -8.61
C ASN A 120 9.62 6.06 -8.79
N ILE A 121 8.38 5.75 -9.19
CA ILE A 121 8.01 4.39 -9.58
C ILE A 121 8.55 4.08 -10.98
N TYR A 122 8.81 2.80 -11.25
CA TYR A 122 9.35 2.37 -12.53
C TYR A 122 8.79 1.03 -12.99
N VAL A 123 8.82 0.79 -14.30
CA VAL A 123 8.32 -0.46 -14.90
C VAL A 123 9.04 -1.67 -14.31
N GLY A 124 8.26 -2.65 -13.86
CA GLY A 124 8.75 -3.85 -13.19
C GLY A 124 8.88 -3.74 -11.67
N GLU A 125 8.71 -2.55 -11.09
CA GLU A 125 8.58 -2.41 -9.64
C GLU A 125 7.31 -3.11 -9.14
N VAL A 126 7.36 -3.73 -7.96
CA VAL A 126 6.23 -4.46 -7.39
C VAL A 126 5.66 -3.71 -6.20
N LEU A 127 4.44 -3.21 -6.33
CA LEU A 127 3.75 -2.45 -5.30
C LEU A 127 2.79 -3.33 -4.52
N CYS A 128 2.65 -3.06 -3.21
CA CYS A 128 1.57 -3.60 -2.40
C CYS A 128 0.28 -2.81 -2.65
N VAL A 129 -0.77 -3.51 -3.08
CA VAL A 129 -2.08 -2.94 -3.43
C VAL A 129 -3.19 -3.52 -2.56
N ALA A 130 -2.84 -3.90 -1.32
CA ALA A 130 -3.80 -4.38 -0.33
C ALA A 130 -4.77 -3.27 0.11
N ASN A 131 -5.96 -3.67 0.54
CA ASN A 131 -7.03 -2.78 0.99
C ASN A 131 -6.89 -2.36 2.46
N ASP A 132 -5.87 -2.86 3.14
CA ASP A 132 -5.44 -2.53 4.49
C ASP A 132 -3.90 -2.34 4.49
N VAL A 133 -3.35 -1.75 5.56
CA VAL A 133 -1.90 -1.57 5.70
C VAL A 133 -1.26 -2.89 6.14
N ASP A 134 -0.59 -3.57 5.21
CA ASP A 134 -0.07 -4.93 5.37
C ASP A 134 1.46 -5.02 5.27
N VAL A 135 2.16 -3.90 5.21
CA VAL A 135 3.62 -3.85 5.06
C VAL A 135 4.36 -3.50 6.36
N PRO A 136 5.63 -3.93 6.50
CA PRO A 136 6.46 -3.54 7.63
C PRO A 136 6.75 -2.03 7.62
N VAL A 137 6.64 -1.39 8.78
CA VAL A 137 7.03 0.01 8.97
C VAL A 137 8.55 0.13 9.04
N ALA A 138 9.15 0.91 8.14
CA ALA A 138 10.58 1.20 8.15
C ALA A 138 11.01 1.77 9.52
N GLY A 139 11.91 1.06 10.21
CA GLY A 139 12.45 1.47 11.50
C GLY A 139 11.62 1.06 12.74
N SER A 140 10.47 0.43 12.58
CA SER A 140 9.72 -0.14 13.71
C SER A 140 9.97 -1.63 13.84
N ALA A 141 10.78 -2.02 14.83
CA ALA A 141 10.53 -3.29 15.50
C ALA A 141 9.08 -3.25 16.00
N SER A 142 8.24 -4.12 15.45
CA SER A 142 6.79 -4.19 15.65
C SER A 142 6.39 -3.91 17.10
N SER A 143 5.55 -2.88 17.30
CA SER A 143 4.77 -2.79 18.52
C SER A 143 3.77 -3.95 18.50
N ALA A 144 3.84 -4.78 19.54
CA ALA A 144 3.06 -6.00 19.72
C ALA A 144 1.59 -5.86 19.29
N PRO A 145 0.94 -6.94 18.81
CA PRO A 145 -0.49 -6.92 18.52
C PRO A 145 -1.25 -6.51 19.77
N VAL A 146 -2.19 -5.57 19.63
CA VAL A 146 -3.13 -5.22 20.69
C VAL A 146 -3.91 -6.48 21.02
N SER A 147 -3.60 -7.09 22.17
CA SER A 147 -4.37 -8.21 22.69
C SER A 147 -5.74 -7.66 23.07
N THR A 148 -6.75 -8.00 22.28
CA THR A 148 -8.15 -7.72 22.59
C THR A 148 -8.48 -8.29 23.97
N VAL A 149 -8.76 -7.38 24.91
CA VAL A 149 -9.33 -7.72 26.22
C VAL A 149 -10.71 -8.34 25.97
N PRO A 150 -11.04 -9.53 26.52
CA PRO A 150 -12.37 -10.09 26.39
C PRO A 150 -13.39 -9.17 27.06
N ALA A 151 -14.48 -8.89 26.33
CA ALA A 151 -15.61 -8.13 26.80
C ALA A 151 -16.23 -8.78 28.04
N SER A 152 -16.27 -8.03 29.15
CA SER A 152 -17.04 -8.38 30.33
C SER A 152 -18.54 -8.44 29.99
N THR A 153 -19.15 -9.52 30.44
CA THR A 153 -20.55 -9.96 30.30
C THR A 153 -21.63 -8.87 30.27
N PRO A 154 -22.65 -8.99 29.40
CA PRO A 154 -23.85 -8.17 29.48
C PRO A 154 -24.73 -8.62 30.66
N VAL A 155 -25.11 -7.67 31.53
CA VAL A 155 -26.16 -7.86 32.53
C VAL A 155 -27.53 -7.67 31.89
N SER A 156 -28.39 -8.65 32.14
CA SER A 156 -29.75 -8.82 31.66
C SER A 156 -30.69 -7.72 32.16
N SER A 157 -31.40 -7.05 31.26
CA SER A 157 -32.58 -6.23 31.59
C SER A 157 -33.80 -6.69 30.80
N THR A 158 -34.75 -7.24 31.54
CA THR A 158 -36.08 -7.74 31.16
C THR A 158 -36.91 -6.75 30.32
N PRO A 159 -37.71 -7.21 29.34
CA PRO A 159 -38.68 -6.35 28.65
C PRO A 159 -40.02 -6.34 29.39
N ALA A 160 -40.61 -5.16 29.57
CA ALA A 160 -41.99 -4.98 30.01
C ALA A 160 -42.79 -4.24 28.93
N SER A 161 -43.94 -4.79 28.58
CA SER A 161 -44.74 -4.48 27.40
C SER A 161 -45.81 -3.39 27.64
N THR A 162 -46.03 -2.56 26.59
CA THR A 162 -47.30 -1.91 26.10
C THR A 162 -48.09 -0.94 27.02
N PRO A 163 -49.03 -0.07 26.52
CA PRO A 163 -49.57 0.09 25.15
C PRO A 163 -49.73 1.56 24.62
N ALA A 164 -50.28 1.62 23.40
CA ALA A 164 -50.49 2.70 22.44
C ALA A 164 -51.38 3.90 22.82
N SER A 165 -51.22 5.01 22.07
CA SER A 165 -52.35 5.88 21.67
C SER A 165 -52.06 6.79 20.46
N SER A 166 -52.80 6.53 19.37
CA SER A 166 -53.55 7.45 18.47
C SER A 166 -52.88 8.76 17.98
N ILE A 167 -52.52 8.95 16.67
CA ILE A 167 -53.33 9.38 15.48
C ILE A 167 -53.84 10.86 15.61
N PRO A 168 -53.96 11.76 14.57
CA PRO A 168 -53.92 11.59 13.09
C PRO A 168 -53.14 12.66 12.23
N THR A 169 -52.97 12.32 10.93
CA THR A 169 -53.32 13.06 9.65
C THR A 169 -52.97 14.57 9.54
N SER A 170 -52.38 15.15 8.49
CA SER A 170 -52.47 15.06 7.01
C SER A 170 -51.33 15.96 6.46
N THR A 171 -50.77 15.85 5.24
CA THR A 171 -51.37 15.98 3.90
C THR A 171 -50.23 15.82 2.87
N PRO A 172 -50.46 15.27 1.67
CA PRO A 172 -49.45 15.18 0.61
C PRO A 172 -49.41 16.46 -0.23
N SER A 173 -48.25 16.81 -0.80
CA SER A 173 -48.18 17.66 -1.98
C SER A 173 -47.11 17.20 -2.95
N THR A 174 -47.58 17.09 -4.18
CA THR A 174 -47.01 16.53 -5.40
C THR A 174 -46.02 17.45 -6.09
N ALA A 175 -45.06 16.82 -6.77
CA ALA A 175 -44.51 17.13 -8.10
C ALA A 175 -44.11 18.59 -8.44
N SER A 176 -42.90 18.75 -8.97
CA SER A 176 -42.69 18.89 -10.43
C SER A 176 -41.45 19.73 -10.77
N SER A 177 -40.73 19.25 -11.80
CA SER A 177 -39.93 20.01 -12.77
C SER A 177 -38.43 20.22 -12.48
N ALA A 178 -37.62 19.31 -13.02
CA ALA A 178 -36.51 19.62 -13.94
C ALA A 178 -37.01 19.29 -15.37
N PRO A 179 -36.58 19.99 -16.46
CA PRO A 179 -35.19 19.98 -16.91
C PRO A 179 -34.63 21.33 -17.44
N ALA A 180 -33.32 21.27 -17.76
CA ALA A 180 -32.34 22.25 -18.27
C ALA A 180 -32.69 22.98 -19.60
N PRO A 181 -31.75 23.66 -20.30
CA PRO A 181 -30.63 24.54 -19.91
C PRO A 181 -30.78 25.96 -20.51
N THR A 182 -30.11 26.98 -19.95
CA THR A 182 -30.00 28.30 -20.59
C THR A 182 -28.63 28.45 -21.25
N SER A 183 -28.66 28.51 -22.57
CA SER A 183 -27.56 28.90 -23.46
C SER A 183 -27.26 30.39 -23.29
N THR A 184 -26.00 30.74 -23.02
CA THR A 184 -25.49 32.09 -23.29
C THR A 184 -24.33 31.95 -24.27
N ALA A 185 -24.59 32.39 -25.49
CA ALA A 185 -23.61 32.59 -26.54
C ALA A 185 -22.97 33.97 -26.38
N THR A 186 -21.65 34.04 -26.57
CA THR A 186 -20.82 35.23 -26.82
C THR A 186 -19.62 34.63 -27.59
N ASP A 187 -19.61 34.61 -28.92
CA ASP A 187 -19.23 35.71 -29.84
C ASP A 187 -17.97 36.41 -29.32
N GLY A 188 -16.76 36.25 -29.86
CA GLY A 188 -16.30 35.89 -31.19
C GLY A 188 -15.13 36.84 -31.49
N SER A 189 -13.91 36.31 -31.64
CA SER A 189 -12.74 36.96 -32.28
C SER A 189 -11.64 35.87 -32.36
N GLU A 190 -11.48 35.24 -33.52
CA GLU A 190 -10.35 35.47 -34.45
C GLU A 190 -9.10 34.65 -34.07
N ASP A 191 -8.89 33.51 -34.73
CA ASP A 191 -7.56 33.10 -35.22
C ASP A 191 -7.75 32.10 -36.37
N ASP A 192 -7.69 32.63 -37.60
CA ASP A 192 -7.60 31.86 -38.84
C ASP A 192 -6.15 31.43 -39.03
N GLY A 193 -5.94 30.13 -39.20
CA GLY A 193 -4.64 29.53 -39.50
C GLY A 193 -4.82 28.26 -40.32
N ASP A 194 -5.35 28.43 -41.53
CA ASP A 194 -5.14 27.50 -42.64
C ASP A 194 -3.66 27.58 -43.06
N ASP A 195 -2.98 26.43 -43.13
CA ASP A 195 -1.94 26.18 -44.13
C ASP A 195 -1.92 24.67 -44.39
N ASP A 196 -2.51 24.33 -45.53
CA ASP A 196 -2.32 23.09 -46.27
C ASP A 196 -0.84 22.92 -46.62
N ASP A 197 -0.27 21.74 -46.40
CA ASP A 197 0.80 21.23 -47.25
C ASP A 197 0.66 19.71 -47.37
N ASP A 198 0.28 19.32 -48.57
CA ASP A 198 0.35 17.99 -49.15
C ASP A 198 1.77 17.40 -48.99
N ASP A 199 1.89 16.14 -48.57
CA ASP A 199 2.95 15.29 -49.12
C ASP A 199 2.39 13.90 -49.42
N ASP A 200 2.31 13.66 -50.73
CA ASP A 200 1.91 12.45 -51.40
C ASP A 200 2.86 11.29 -51.09
N GLY A 201 2.37 10.07 -51.33
CA GLY A 201 3.08 8.83 -51.02
C GLY A 201 4.33 8.53 -51.85
N ASP A 202 5.08 7.56 -51.34
CA ASP A 202 5.88 6.58 -52.08
C ASP A 202 5.81 5.29 -51.26
N ASP A 203 5.03 4.31 -51.70
CA ASP A 203 5.47 3.17 -52.50
C ASP A 203 6.43 2.23 -51.74
N SER A 204 5.95 1.06 -51.33
CA SER A 204 6.06 -0.16 -52.15
C SER A 204 7.51 -0.59 -52.35
N ASP A 205 8.13 -1.27 -51.37
CA ASP A 205 9.17 -2.31 -51.60
C ASP A 205 9.82 -2.79 -50.29
N LEU A 206 9.28 -3.83 -49.64
CA LEU A 206 10.15 -4.80 -48.95
C LEU A 206 9.64 -6.23 -49.20
N PRO A 207 10.33 -6.99 -50.06
CA PRO A 207 9.92 -8.33 -50.44
C PRO A 207 10.15 -9.34 -49.32
N PHE A 208 9.25 -10.32 -49.30
CA PHE A 208 9.41 -11.63 -48.70
C PHE A 208 10.83 -12.16 -48.87
N CYS A 209 11.49 -12.49 -47.76
CA CYS A 209 12.56 -13.49 -47.73
C CYS A 209 12.04 -14.68 -46.91
N ASP A 210 11.29 -15.53 -47.59
CA ASP A 210 11.25 -16.97 -47.31
C ASP A 210 12.61 -17.60 -47.66
N GLU A 211 12.86 -18.79 -47.10
CA GLU A 211 14.00 -19.71 -47.29
C GLU A 211 15.25 -19.35 -46.44
N LEU A 212 15.70 -20.14 -45.44
CA LEU A 212 15.74 -21.60 -45.25
C LEU A 212 15.75 -22.00 -43.77
#